data_AF-A0A6V7H6E0-F1
#
_entry.id   AF-A0A6V7H6E0-F1
#
_cell.length_a   1.000
_cell.length_b   1.000
_cell.length_c   1.000
_cell.angle_alpha   90.00
_cell.angle_beta   90.00
_cell.angle_gamma   90.00
#
_symmetry.space_group_name_H-M   'P 1'
#
loop_
_entity.id
_entity.type
_entity.pdbx_description
1 polymer ?
#
loop_
_entity_poly.entity_id
_entity_poly.type
_entity_poly.pdbx_seq_one_letter_code
_entity_poly.pdbx_strand_id
1 'polypeptide(L)'
;MEQIYICLREEFLSAAQYHINKNTLNTFKEYYMQYIDSNRKLSQIKDLTTLVKILEKRDILSCYNVKPLLHISNYFSNESLQSKIKDYNIYVKNISYSLFCNMYQKTNENINKDKCEISNTTENSSLQTTSNKHENEFTLQYEDQKKNVLLSHLSERIGRSWRDTVRHLDIPEYQIDIIENKYPFNLKEQSYEALKLYMTQYNNNNWKINLINALEKARRRDLKELVEKLILEN
;
A
#
# COMPACT_ATOMS: atom_id res chain seq x y z
N MET A 1 14.17 13.35 8.53
CA MET A 1 13.30 12.91 9.64
C MET A 1 13.78 11.59 10.23
N GLU A 2 13.96 10.55 9.41
CA GLU A 2 14.36 9.21 9.87
C GLU A 2 15.74 9.19 10.53
N GLN A 3 16.73 9.91 9.98
CA GLN A 3 18.06 10.01 10.61
C GLN A 3 18.02 10.70 11.98
N ILE A 4 17.20 11.75 12.14
CA ILE A 4 17.02 12.44 13.43
C ILE A 4 16.39 11.48 14.46
N TYR A 5 15.41 10.67 14.02
CA TYR A 5 14.82 9.63 14.86
C TYR A 5 15.84 8.58 15.30
N ILE A 6 16.69 8.11 14.38
CA ILE A 6 17.74 7.12 14.70
C ILE A 6 18.68 7.67 15.78
N CYS A 7 19.16 8.91 15.62
CA CYS A 7 20.02 9.56 16.62
C CYS A 7 19.30 9.70 17.98
N LEU A 8 18.04 10.15 17.98
CA LEU A 8 17.24 10.27 19.21
C LEU A 8 17.06 8.93 19.91
N ARG A 9 16.79 7.87 19.15
CA ARG A 9 16.62 6.50 19.66
C ARG A 9 17.90 5.96 20.26
N GLU A 10 19.04 6.16 19.60
CA GLU A 10 20.35 5.72 20.10
C GLU A 10 20.74 6.46 21.37
N GLU A 11 20.53 7.77 21.41
CA GLU A 11 20.72 8.58 22.62
C GLU A 11 19.81 8.10 23.76
N PHE A 12 18.53 7.84 23.44
CA PHE A 12 17.56 7.31 24.40
C PHE A 12 18.01 5.97 24.98
N LEU A 13 18.40 5.01 24.13
CA LEU A 13 18.84 3.69 24.59
C LEU A 13 20.10 3.79 25.46
N SER A 14 21.04 4.66 25.07
CA SER A 14 22.28 4.90 25.80
C SER A 14 22.01 5.51 27.18
N ALA A 15 21.04 6.40 27.31
CA ALA A 15 20.65 6.96 28.61
C ALA A 15 19.82 5.96 29.45
N ALA A 16 18.84 5.32 28.82
CA ALA A 16 17.86 4.49 29.52
C ALA A 16 18.44 3.18 30.06
N GLN A 17 19.47 2.61 29.43
CA GLN A 17 20.10 1.36 29.88
C GLN A 17 20.63 1.42 31.31
N TYR A 18 21.03 2.61 31.79
CA TYR A 18 21.58 2.79 33.14
C TYR A 18 20.50 2.90 34.23
N HIS A 19 19.25 3.19 33.83
CA HIS A 19 18.15 3.42 34.76
C HIS A 19 17.15 2.27 34.79
N ILE A 20 17.17 1.37 33.80
CA ILE A 20 16.20 0.30 33.67
C ILE A 20 16.71 -0.97 34.35
N ASN A 21 15.99 -1.36 35.39
CA ASN A 21 16.19 -2.63 36.09
C ASN A 21 15.21 -3.70 35.57
N LYS A 22 15.39 -4.95 36.01
CA LYS A 22 14.53 -6.07 35.58
C LYS A 22 13.04 -5.87 35.92
N ASN A 23 12.73 -5.21 37.04
CA ASN A 23 11.37 -4.98 37.48
C ASN A 23 10.65 -3.97 36.56
N THR A 24 11.28 -2.82 36.29
CA THR A 24 10.77 -1.83 35.34
C THR A 24 10.60 -2.41 33.94
N LEU A 25 11.53 -3.27 33.49
CA LEU A 25 11.38 -3.97 32.22
C LEU A 25 10.16 -4.89 32.19
N ASN A 26 9.87 -5.61 33.27
CA ASN A 26 8.67 -6.44 33.36
C ASN A 26 7.38 -5.60 33.34
N THR A 27 7.36 -4.45 34.03
CA THR A 27 6.25 -3.50 33.96
C THR A 27 6.00 -3.04 32.52
N PHE A 28 7.07 -2.77 31.74
CA PHE A 28 6.92 -2.43 30.33
C PHE A 28 6.40 -3.60 29.49
N LYS A 29 6.82 -4.84 29.77
CA LYS A 29 6.31 -6.01 29.06
C LYS A 29 4.81 -6.17 29.28
N GLU A 30 4.34 -6.01 30.52
CA GLU A 30 2.91 -6.07 30.85
C GLU A 30 2.13 -4.95 30.14
N TYR A 31 2.62 -3.71 30.21
CA TYR A 31 1.99 -2.57 29.54
C TYR A 31 1.90 -2.76 28.02
N TYR A 32 2.96 -3.26 27.39
CA TYR A 32 2.99 -3.48 25.95
C TYR A 32 2.49 -4.87 25.50
N MET A 33 2.03 -5.71 26.42
CA MET A 33 1.62 -7.10 26.14
C MET A 33 0.57 -7.18 25.05
N GLN A 34 -0.46 -6.34 25.15
CA GLN A 34 -1.57 -6.27 24.18
C GLN A 34 -1.12 -5.93 22.77
N TYR A 35 -0.02 -5.18 22.62
CA TYR A 35 0.48 -4.77 21.31
C TYR A 35 1.51 -5.75 20.74
N ILE A 36 2.21 -6.50 21.60
CA ILE A 36 3.17 -7.53 21.18
C ILE A 36 2.44 -8.79 20.71
N ASP A 37 1.32 -9.11 21.35
CA ASP A 37 0.40 -10.22 21.05
C ASP A 37 1.13 -11.55 20.80
N SER A 38 2.09 -11.86 21.67
CA SER A 38 2.87 -13.10 21.60
C SER A 38 3.63 -13.36 22.90
N ASN A 39 3.13 -14.29 23.72
CA ASN A 39 3.79 -14.73 24.96
C ASN A 39 5.23 -15.21 24.71
N ARG A 40 5.45 -15.92 23.60
CA ARG A 40 6.81 -16.37 23.22
C ARG A 40 7.77 -15.20 22.96
N LYS A 41 7.33 -14.17 22.22
CA LYS A 41 8.18 -12.99 21.96
C LYS A 41 8.40 -12.18 23.23
N LEU A 42 7.38 -12.07 24.09
CA LEU A 42 7.46 -11.35 25.36
C LEU A 42 8.48 -11.98 26.32
N SER A 43 8.55 -13.31 26.36
CA SER A 43 9.57 -14.05 27.12
C SER A 43 10.99 -13.87 26.57
N GLN A 44 11.14 -13.62 25.27
CA GLN A 44 12.46 -13.42 24.63
C GLN A 44 13.05 -12.03 24.86
N ILE A 45 12.26 -11.07 25.36
CA ILE A 45 12.72 -9.71 25.66
C ILE A 45 13.58 -9.76 26.91
N LYS A 46 14.89 -9.57 26.77
CA LYS A 46 15.84 -9.53 27.89
C LYS A 46 16.25 -8.10 28.25
N ASP A 47 16.27 -7.21 27.27
CA ASP A 47 16.76 -5.84 27.42
C ASP A 47 15.78 -4.83 26.82
N LEU A 48 15.92 -3.56 27.24
CA LEU A 48 15.14 -2.44 26.66
C LEU A 48 15.34 -2.36 25.14
N THR A 49 16.56 -2.58 24.66
CA THR A 49 16.88 -2.56 23.22
C THR A 49 16.05 -3.58 22.45
N THR A 50 15.85 -4.78 23.02
CA THR A 50 15.01 -5.81 22.39
C THR A 50 13.55 -5.40 22.39
N LEU A 51 13.06 -4.78 23.48
CA LEU A 51 11.70 -4.26 23.57
C LEU A 51 11.45 -3.18 22.51
N VAL A 52 12.32 -2.17 22.43
CA VAL A 52 12.22 -1.06 21.46
C VAL A 52 12.18 -1.58 20.03
N LYS A 53 13.07 -2.52 19.66
CA LYS A 53 13.06 -3.15 18.33
C LYS A 53 11.76 -3.90 18.03
N ILE A 54 11.14 -4.53 19.03
CA ILE A 54 9.85 -5.22 18.84
C ILE A 54 8.73 -4.19 18.67
N LEU A 55 8.75 -3.09 19.43
CA LEU A 55 7.78 -2.01 19.28
C LEU A 55 7.86 -1.38 17.89
N GLU A 56 9.07 -1.23 17.33
CA GLU A 56 9.28 -0.79 15.96
C GLU A 56 8.72 -1.80 14.94
N LYS A 57 9.03 -3.09 15.11
CA LYS A 57 8.50 -4.15 14.22
C LYS A 57 6.98 -4.29 14.24
N ARG A 58 6.32 -3.83 15.30
CA ARG A 58 4.86 -3.85 15.46
C ARG A 58 4.21 -2.51 15.09
N ASP A 59 4.99 -1.56 14.59
CA ASP A 59 4.56 -0.19 14.23
C ASP A 59 3.94 0.60 15.40
N ILE A 60 4.26 0.20 16.63
CA ILE A 60 3.84 0.93 17.85
C ILE A 60 4.77 2.13 18.06
N LEU A 61 6.04 1.94 17.73
CA LEU A 61 7.09 2.95 17.81
C LEU A 61 7.64 3.22 16.41
N SER A 62 7.61 4.47 15.97
CA SER A 62 8.13 4.87 14.66
C SER A 62 8.66 6.30 14.69
N CYS A 63 9.26 6.76 13.59
CA CYS A 63 9.68 8.16 13.44
C CYS A 63 8.50 9.15 13.52
N TYR A 64 7.27 8.71 13.30
CA TYR A 64 6.07 9.53 13.46
C TYR A 64 5.42 9.40 14.84
N ASN A 65 5.69 8.29 15.55
CA ASN A 65 5.09 7.99 16.83
C ASN A 65 6.15 7.63 17.88
N VAL A 66 6.69 8.66 18.53
CA VAL A 66 7.66 8.52 19.63
C VAL A 66 7.01 8.42 21.03
N LYS A 67 5.69 8.27 21.11
CA LYS A 67 4.96 8.14 22.39
C LYS A 67 5.51 7.01 23.28
N PRO A 68 5.90 5.83 22.75
CA PRO A 68 6.47 4.78 23.58
C PRO A 68 7.78 5.20 24.26
N LEU A 69 8.64 5.97 23.58
CA LEU A 69 9.88 6.50 24.16
C LEU A 69 9.58 7.50 25.28
N LEU A 70 8.58 8.37 25.08
CA LEU A 70 8.16 9.32 26.10
C LEU A 70 7.62 8.60 27.35
N HIS A 71 6.75 7.60 27.16
CA HIS A 71 6.22 6.80 28.28
C HIS A 71 7.34 6.12 29.07
N ILE A 72 8.29 5.48 28.38
CA ILE A 72 9.43 4.82 29.05
C ILE A 72 10.34 5.86 29.72
N SER A 73 10.53 7.03 29.10
CA SER A 73 11.34 8.11 29.68
C SER A 73 10.77 8.71 30.97
N ASN A 74 9.46 8.56 31.24
CA ASN A 74 8.86 9.03 32.48
C ASN A 74 9.29 8.18 33.70
N TYR A 75 9.80 6.97 33.48
CA TYR A 75 10.24 6.07 34.56
C TYR A 75 11.64 6.40 35.07
N PHE A 76 12.40 7.22 34.35
CA PHE A 76 13.71 7.67 34.80
C PHE A 76 13.81 9.18 34.67
N SER A 77 14.23 9.85 35.74
CA SER A 77 14.19 11.32 35.88
C SER A 77 15.25 12.04 35.02
N ASN A 78 15.28 11.79 33.71
CA ASN A 78 16.15 12.48 32.77
C ASN A 78 15.35 13.55 32.01
N GLU A 79 15.25 14.73 32.62
CA GLU A 79 14.49 15.87 32.11
C GLU A 79 15.02 16.38 30.75
N SER A 80 16.33 16.29 30.54
CA SER A 80 16.97 16.65 29.26
C SER A 80 16.48 15.76 28.11
N LEU A 81 16.48 14.43 28.31
CA LEU A 81 16.03 13.49 27.30
C LEU A 81 14.52 13.58 27.05
N GLN A 82 13.73 13.76 28.11
CA GLN A 82 12.29 13.96 27.99
C GLN A 82 11.96 15.20 27.16
N SER A 83 12.70 16.30 27.37
CA SER A 83 12.54 17.53 26.59
C SER A 83 12.87 17.30 25.12
N LYS A 84 14.00 16.64 24.82
CA LYS A 84 14.36 16.28 23.43
C LYS A 84 13.29 15.43 22.73
N ILE A 85 12.69 14.46 23.43
CA ILE A 85 11.61 13.62 22.88
C ILE A 85 10.35 14.46 22.62
N LYS A 86 10.00 15.38 23.52
CA LYS A 86 8.87 16.31 23.34
C LYS A 86 9.10 17.25 22.17
N ASP A 87 10.29 17.84 22.07
CA ASP A 87 10.66 18.74 20.97
C ASP A 87 10.61 18.02 19.62
N TYR A 88 11.10 16.78 19.56
CA TYR A 88 10.99 15.93 18.38
C TYR A 88 9.53 15.67 18.00
N ASN A 89 8.66 15.37 18.97
CA ASN A 89 7.24 15.14 18.73
C ASN A 89 6.54 16.42 18.19
N ILE A 90 6.89 17.59 18.71
CA ILE A 90 6.40 18.88 18.20
C ILE A 90 6.88 19.10 16.76
N TYR A 91 8.17 18.87 16.50
CA TYR A 91 8.75 18.95 15.16
C TYR A 91 8.03 18.05 14.14
N VAL A 92 7.78 16.77 14.50
CA VAL A 92 7.06 15.82 13.65
C VAL A 92 5.63 16.28 13.38
N LYS A 93 4.91 16.76 14.40
CA LYS A 93 3.55 17.30 14.22
C LYS A 93 3.56 18.50 13.28
N ASN A 94 4.47 19.44 13.47
CA ASN A 94 4.56 20.65 12.64
C ASN A 94 4.91 20.31 11.19
N ILE A 95 5.77 19.33 10.94
CA ILE A 95 6.03 18.83 9.58
C ILE A 95 4.81 18.17 8.99
N SER A 96 4.11 17.33 9.75
CA SER A 96 2.88 16.69 9.30
C SER A 96 1.86 17.75 8.88
N TYR A 97 1.63 18.77 9.71
CA TYR A 97 0.78 19.91 9.35
C TYR A 97 1.30 20.66 8.12
N SER A 98 2.60 20.93 8.01
CA SER A 98 3.19 21.62 6.85
C SER A 98 3.01 20.85 5.53
N LEU A 99 3.00 19.51 5.56
CA LEU A 99 2.70 18.67 4.40
C LEU A 99 1.21 18.69 4.03
N PHE A 100 0.33 18.97 4.99
CA PHE A 100 -1.13 19.03 4.81
C PHE A 100 -1.71 20.45 4.71
N CYS A 101 -0.89 21.50 4.85
CA CYS A 101 -1.32 22.89 4.77
C CYS A 101 -1.57 23.33 3.31
N ASN A 102 -2.85 23.39 2.96
CA ASN A 102 -3.51 24.21 1.91
C ASN A 102 -2.96 24.19 0.47
N MET A 103 -3.29 23.13 -0.27
CA MET A 103 -3.36 23.18 -1.76
C MET A 103 -4.63 23.88 -2.27
N TYR A 104 -5.54 24.31 -1.37
CA TYR A 104 -6.86 24.86 -1.71
C TYR A 104 -7.23 26.13 -0.91
N GLN A 105 -6.32 27.09 -0.76
CA GLN A 105 -6.77 28.48 -0.57
C GLN A 105 -7.05 29.08 -1.95
N LYS A 106 -8.27 28.87 -2.46
CA LYS A 106 -8.79 29.61 -3.61
C LYS A 106 -9.56 30.84 -3.11
N THR A 107 -9.21 31.99 -3.71
CA THR A 107 -10.07 33.17 -4.02
C THR A 107 -10.62 33.98 -2.84
N ASN A 108 -10.59 35.32 -2.76
CA ASN A 108 -10.41 36.44 -3.70
C ASN A 108 -10.04 37.70 -2.89
N GLU A 109 -9.29 38.63 -3.50
CA GLU A 109 -9.65 40.07 -3.60
C GLU A 109 -8.48 40.86 -4.21
N ASN A 110 -8.46 40.99 -5.54
CA ASN A 110 -8.38 42.32 -6.13
C ASN A 110 -8.90 42.33 -7.57
N ILE A 111 -9.84 43.23 -7.77
CA ILE A 111 -10.62 43.49 -8.98
C ILE A 111 -9.80 44.40 -9.90
N ASN A 112 -9.59 44.00 -11.15
CA ASN A 112 -9.82 44.82 -12.37
C ASN A 112 -9.39 44.00 -13.60
N LYS A 113 -10.33 43.45 -14.37
CA LYS A 113 -11.07 44.06 -15.50
C LYS A 113 -10.22 44.11 -16.78
N ASP A 114 -10.40 43.13 -17.66
CA ASP A 114 -11.00 43.36 -18.99
C ASP A 114 -11.05 42.09 -19.88
N LYS A 115 -12.26 41.86 -20.42
CA LYS A 115 -12.67 41.37 -21.76
C LYS A 115 -12.36 39.92 -22.18
N CYS A 116 -13.40 39.08 -22.32
CA CYS A 116 -14.24 38.81 -23.52
C CYS A 116 -13.72 37.53 -24.22
N GLU A 117 -14.49 36.58 -24.74
CA GLU A 117 -15.92 36.46 -25.02
C GLU A 117 -16.25 34.97 -25.25
N ILE A 118 -17.52 34.63 -25.05
CA ILE A 118 -18.16 33.33 -25.24
C ILE A 118 -18.63 33.19 -26.69
N SER A 119 -18.46 32.03 -27.33
CA SER A 119 -19.47 31.49 -28.27
C SER A 119 -19.19 30.05 -28.74
N ASN A 120 -20.04 29.13 -28.26
CA ASN A 120 -20.92 28.19 -28.99
C ASN A 120 -20.41 27.34 -30.19
N THR A 121 -20.48 26.03 -29.97
CA THR A 121 -21.23 24.97 -30.71
C THR A 121 -21.24 24.89 -32.25
N THR A 122 -20.93 23.66 -32.73
CA THR A 122 -21.49 22.89 -33.89
C THR A 122 -21.24 23.38 -35.32
N GLU A 123 -20.50 22.62 -36.14
CA GLU A 123 -20.98 21.55 -37.06
C GLU A 123 -19.94 21.15 -38.13
N ASN A 124 -19.79 19.82 -38.29
CA ASN A 124 -19.66 19.03 -39.53
C ASN A 124 -18.68 19.43 -40.66
N SER A 125 -17.75 18.51 -40.96
CA SER A 125 -17.66 17.97 -42.34
C SER A 125 -17.06 16.57 -42.35
N SER A 126 -17.88 15.66 -42.91
CA SER A 126 -17.62 14.26 -43.21
C SER A 126 -16.67 14.09 -44.40
N LEU A 127 -15.82 13.06 -44.37
CA LEU A 127 -15.54 12.23 -45.54
C LEU A 127 -15.55 10.75 -45.11
N GLN A 128 -16.58 10.04 -45.57
CA GLN A 128 -16.70 8.60 -45.51
C GLN A 128 -15.85 7.97 -46.62
N THR A 129 -15.16 6.88 -46.31
CA THR A 129 -14.92 5.78 -47.25
C THR A 129 -15.15 4.45 -46.53
N THR A 130 -16.31 3.88 -46.88
CA THR A 130 -16.71 2.45 -46.93
C THR A 130 -15.51 1.47 -46.99
N SER A 131 -15.40 0.37 -46.24
CA SER A 131 -16.20 -0.87 -46.27
C SER A 131 -15.46 -1.88 -45.36
N ASN A 132 -15.94 -2.33 -44.21
CA ASN A 132 -16.57 -3.64 -43.98
C ASN A 132 -16.77 -3.77 -42.46
N LYS A 133 -18.00 -3.58 -41.96
CA LYS A 133 -18.29 -3.48 -40.51
C LYS A 133 -18.95 -4.71 -39.88
N HIS A 134 -19.20 -5.80 -40.62
CA HIS A 134 -20.04 -6.89 -40.12
C HIS A 134 -19.32 -8.17 -39.64
N GLU A 135 -18.00 -8.30 -39.79
CA GLU A 135 -17.26 -9.50 -39.34
C GLU A 135 -16.42 -9.31 -38.06
N ASN A 136 -16.13 -8.05 -37.68
CA ASN A 136 -15.24 -7.72 -36.56
C ASN A 136 -15.93 -7.68 -35.19
N GLU A 137 -17.25 -7.57 -35.14
CA GLU A 137 -18.01 -7.46 -33.88
C GLU A 137 -18.16 -8.83 -33.20
N PHE A 138 -18.32 -9.89 -33.99
CA PHE A 138 -18.43 -11.28 -33.52
C PHE A 138 -17.10 -11.82 -32.97
N THR A 139 -15.98 -11.48 -33.60
CA THR A 139 -14.63 -11.91 -33.18
C THR A 139 -14.16 -11.22 -31.90
N LEU A 140 -14.44 -9.92 -31.75
CA LEU A 140 -14.15 -9.18 -30.51
C LEU A 140 -15.00 -9.68 -29.34
N GLN A 141 -16.29 -9.94 -29.57
CA GLN A 141 -17.19 -10.46 -28.54
C GLN A 141 -16.80 -11.87 -28.07
N TYR A 142 -16.30 -12.71 -28.98
CA TYR A 142 -15.83 -14.06 -28.66
C TYR A 142 -14.52 -14.05 -27.87
N GLU A 143 -13.57 -13.19 -28.21
CA GLU A 143 -12.32 -13.02 -27.45
C GLU A 143 -12.58 -12.47 -26.04
N ASP A 144 -13.50 -11.51 -25.89
CA ASP A 144 -13.85 -10.95 -24.58
C ASP A 144 -14.62 -11.95 -23.71
N GLN A 145 -15.48 -12.78 -24.29
CA GLN A 145 -16.11 -13.89 -23.57
C GLN A 145 -15.06 -14.90 -23.08
N LYS A 146 -14.09 -15.27 -23.91
CA LYS A 146 -13.00 -16.17 -23.53
C LYS A 146 -12.13 -15.59 -22.41
N LYS A 147 -11.79 -14.30 -22.48
CA LYS A 147 -11.06 -13.60 -21.41
C LYS A 147 -11.83 -13.68 -20.09
N ASN A 148 -13.14 -13.41 -20.10
CA ASN A 148 -13.96 -13.44 -18.90
C ASN A 148 -14.05 -14.83 -18.26
N VAL A 149 -14.19 -15.90 -19.06
CA VAL A 149 -14.18 -17.28 -18.56
C VAL A 149 -12.83 -17.62 -17.93
N LEU A 150 -11.73 -17.27 -18.59
CA LEU A 150 -10.38 -17.49 -18.09
C LEU A 150 -10.12 -16.72 -16.77
N LEU A 151 -10.54 -15.45 -16.70
CA LEU A 151 -10.44 -14.63 -15.49
C LEU A 151 -11.24 -15.24 -14.32
N SER A 152 -12.47 -15.66 -14.58
CA SER A 152 -13.31 -16.32 -13.56
C SER A 152 -12.62 -17.57 -13.03
N HIS A 153 -12.14 -18.43 -13.92
CA HIS A 153 -11.49 -19.69 -13.53
C HIS A 153 -10.18 -19.48 -12.77
N LEU A 154 -9.39 -18.47 -13.15
CA LEU A 154 -8.18 -18.08 -12.43
C LEU A 154 -8.50 -17.53 -11.04
N SER A 155 -9.49 -16.64 -10.95
CA SER A 155 -9.86 -15.98 -9.70
C SER A 155 -10.30 -16.96 -8.60
N GLU A 156 -10.90 -18.09 -8.99
CA GLU A 156 -11.32 -19.14 -8.06
C GLU A 156 -10.15 -19.94 -7.49
N ARG A 157 -9.07 -20.12 -8.26
CA ARG A 157 -7.96 -21.03 -7.89
C ARG A 157 -6.72 -20.30 -7.39
N ILE A 158 -6.55 -19.02 -7.69
CA ILE A 158 -5.37 -18.23 -7.34
C ILE A 158 -5.25 -17.97 -5.83
N GLY A 159 -6.38 -17.76 -5.15
CA GLY A 159 -6.41 -17.53 -3.69
C GLY A 159 -5.44 -16.42 -3.28
N ARG A 160 -4.70 -16.62 -2.17
CA ARG A 160 -3.79 -15.60 -1.59
C ARG A 160 -2.63 -15.17 -2.50
N SER A 161 -2.29 -15.96 -3.53
CA SER A 161 -1.22 -15.64 -4.48
C SER A 161 -1.60 -14.52 -5.46
N TRP A 162 -2.84 -14.03 -5.43
CA TRP A 162 -3.30 -13.01 -6.36
C TRP A 162 -2.48 -11.72 -6.29
N ARG A 163 -2.17 -11.21 -5.09
CA ARG A 163 -1.36 -9.99 -4.90
C ARG A 163 0.02 -10.14 -5.55
N ASP A 164 0.66 -11.28 -5.34
CA ASP A 164 1.99 -11.55 -5.90
C ASP A 164 1.93 -11.67 -7.43
N THR A 165 0.88 -12.29 -7.96
CA THR A 165 0.70 -12.41 -9.41
C THR A 165 0.52 -11.05 -10.07
N VAL A 166 -0.32 -10.17 -9.49
CA VAL A 166 -0.60 -8.86 -10.09
C VAL A 166 0.56 -7.88 -9.93
N ARG A 167 1.40 -8.03 -8.90
CA ARG A 167 2.69 -7.31 -8.83
C ARG A 167 3.62 -7.68 -9.99
N HIS A 168 3.69 -8.97 -10.34
CA HIS A 168 4.47 -9.41 -11.49
C HIS A 168 3.85 -9.03 -12.85
N LEU A 169 2.58 -8.57 -12.85
CA LEU A 169 1.92 -7.94 -13.98
C LEU A 169 2.11 -6.41 -14.01
N ASP A 170 3.00 -5.88 -13.16
CA ASP A 170 3.30 -4.46 -13.02
C ASP A 170 2.09 -3.60 -12.63
N ILE A 171 1.08 -4.18 -11.98
CA ILE A 171 -0.02 -3.41 -11.39
C ILE A 171 0.52 -2.63 -10.18
N PRO A 172 0.34 -1.30 -10.12
CA PRO A 172 0.81 -0.51 -8.99
C PRO A 172 0.20 -0.93 -7.65
N GLU A 173 1.00 -0.95 -6.58
CA GLU A 173 0.55 -1.38 -5.23
C GLU A 173 -0.67 -0.57 -4.74
N TYR A 174 -0.76 0.71 -5.07
CA TYR A 174 -1.93 1.53 -4.68
C TYR A 174 -3.25 1.00 -5.29
N GLN A 175 -3.22 0.42 -6.50
CA GLN A 175 -4.41 -0.17 -7.11
C GLN A 175 -4.76 -1.51 -6.44
N ILE A 176 -3.74 -2.28 -6.04
CA ILE A 176 -3.91 -3.53 -5.28
C ILE A 176 -4.61 -3.22 -3.95
N ASP A 177 -4.17 -2.18 -3.24
CA ASP A 177 -4.75 -1.78 -1.96
C ASP A 177 -6.19 -1.25 -2.11
N ILE A 178 -6.49 -0.52 -3.18
CA ILE A 178 -7.86 -0.09 -3.49
C ILE A 178 -8.78 -1.30 -3.69
N ILE A 179 -8.33 -2.32 -4.43
CA ILE A 179 -9.11 -3.54 -4.68
C ILE A 179 -9.31 -4.35 -3.39
N GLU A 180 -8.28 -4.47 -2.57
CA GLU A 180 -8.35 -5.17 -1.28
C GLU A 180 -9.36 -4.51 -0.34
N ASN A 181 -9.36 -3.17 -0.28
CA ASN A 181 -10.31 -2.40 0.52
C ASN A 181 -11.75 -2.45 -0.05
N LYS A 182 -11.91 -2.52 -1.38
CA LYS A 182 -13.22 -2.60 -2.04
C LYS A 182 -13.91 -3.94 -1.80
N TYR A 183 -13.15 -5.03 -1.74
CA TYR A 183 -13.66 -6.39 -1.55
C TYR A 183 -13.01 -7.06 -0.34
N PRO A 184 -13.33 -6.62 0.89
CA PRO A 184 -12.74 -7.20 2.09
C PRO A 184 -13.15 -8.68 2.22
N PHE A 185 -12.21 -9.54 2.58
CA PHE A 185 -12.38 -10.99 2.79
C PHE A 185 -12.76 -11.82 1.55
N ASN A 186 -12.96 -11.21 0.39
CA ASN A 186 -13.33 -11.93 -0.83
C ASN A 186 -12.15 -12.04 -1.81
N LEU A 187 -11.28 -13.04 -1.59
CA LEU A 187 -10.10 -13.27 -2.42
C LEU A 187 -10.44 -13.51 -3.90
N LYS A 188 -11.59 -14.14 -4.17
CA LYS A 188 -12.06 -14.39 -5.53
C LYS A 188 -12.28 -13.07 -6.24
N GLU A 189 -13.09 -12.18 -5.67
CA GLU A 189 -13.40 -10.90 -6.33
C GLU A 189 -12.24 -9.92 -6.35
N GLN A 190 -11.38 -9.94 -5.33
CA GLN A 190 -10.13 -9.19 -5.36
C GLN A 190 -9.27 -9.59 -6.56
N SER A 191 -9.06 -10.90 -6.75
CA SER A 191 -8.24 -11.41 -7.84
C SER A 191 -8.88 -11.21 -9.22
N TYR A 192 -10.20 -11.39 -9.32
CA TYR A 192 -10.94 -11.16 -10.56
C TYR A 192 -10.82 -9.72 -11.02
N GLU A 193 -11.05 -8.76 -10.12
CA GLU A 193 -10.99 -7.33 -10.45
C GLU A 193 -9.57 -6.86 -10.78
N ALA A 194 -8.56 -7.39 -10.07
CA ALA A 194 -7.17 -7.05 -10.36
C ALA A 194 -6.72 -7.58 -11.73
N LEU A 195 -7.09 -8.81 -12.07
CA LEU A 195 -6.78 -9.38 -13.39
C LEU A 195 -7.60 -8.72 -14.50
N LYS A 196 -8.87 -8.37 -14.25
CA LYS A 196 -9.70 -7.62 -15.19
C LYS A 196 -9.13 -6.23 -15.47
N LEU A 197 -8.64 -5.55 -14.43
CA LEU A 197 -7.95 -4.28 -14.54
C LEU A 197 -6.72 -4.40 -15.45
N TYR A 198 -5.91 -5.44 -15.27
CA TYR A 198 -4.77 -5.71 -16.13
C TYR A 198 -5.17 -5.88 -17.60
N MET A 199 -6.16 -6.73 -17.88
CA MET A 199 -6.63 -6.99 -19.26
C MET A 199 -7.18 -5.73 -19.93
N THR A 200 -7.81 -4.84 -19.16
CA THR A 200 -8.40 -3.61 -19.68
C THR A 200 -7.32 -2.56 -19.98
N GLN A 201 -6.31 -2.44 -19.12
CA GLN A 201 -5.23 -1.45 -19.27
C GLN A 201 -4.18 -1.88 -20.30
N TYR A 202 -3.91 -3.19 -20.40
CA TYR A 202 -2.85 -3.76 -21.23
C TYR A 202 -3.45 -4.71 -22.26
N ASN A 203 -4.32 -4.20 -23.13
CA ASN A 203 -4.93 -4.94 -24.25
C ASN A 203 -3.91 -5.20 -25.39
N ASN A 204 -2.65 -5.41 -25.03
CA ASN A 204 -1.54 -5.69 -25.94
C ASN A 204 -1.56 -7.18 -26.31
N ASN A 205 -1.14 -7.53 -27.52
CA ASN A 205 -1.16 -8.92 -28.03
C ASN A 205 -0.39 -9.91 -27.14
N ASN A 206 0.45 -9.40 -26.23
CA ASN A 206 1.29 -10.19 -25.33
C ASN A 206 0.71 -10.40 -23.93
N TRP A 207 -0.54 -10.00 -23.65
CA TRP A 207 -1.16 -10.17 -22.33
C TRP A 207 -1.10 -11.63 -21.84
N LYS A 208 -1.24 -12.60 -22.76
CA LYS A 208 -1.16 -14.04 -22.49
C LYS A 208 0.21 -14.44 -21.94
N ILE A 209 1.28 -14.02 -22.63
CA ILE A 209 2.67 -14.32 -22.26
C ILE A 209 3.01 -13.68 -20.92
N ASN A 210 2.59 -12.43 -20.71
CA ASN A 210 2.80 -11.73 -19.46
C ASN A 210 2.08 -12.40 -18.29
N LEU A 211 0.85 -12.86 -18.50
CA LEU A 211 0.08 -13.61 -17.50
C LEU A 211 0.77 -14.93 -17.14
N ILE A 212 1.22 -15.70 -18.12
CA ILE A 212 1.96 -16.96 -17.92
C ILE A 212 3.23 -16.70 -17.12
N ASN A 213 4.03 -15.69 -17.51
CA ASN A 213 5.26 -15.31 -16.81
C ASN A 213 4.99 -14.83 -15.38
N ALA A 214 3.92 -14.07 -15.16
CA ALA A 214 3.54 -13.60 -13.83
C ALA A 214 3.12 -14.75 -12.91
N LEU A 215 2.34 -15.71 -13.43
CA LEU A 215 1.95 -16.92 -12.70
C LEU A 215 3.16 -17.80 -12.36
N GLU A 216 4.13 -17.90 -13.27
CA GLU A 216 5.39 -18.62 -13.04
C GLU A 216 6.20 -17.98 -11.91
N LYS A 217 6.39 -16.65 -11.97
CA LYS A 217 7.10 -15.89 -10.93
C LYS A 217 6.40 -15.93 -9.58
N ALA A 218 5.06 -15.91 -9.57
CA ALA A 218 4.23 -16.09 -8.39
C ALA A 218 4.17 -17.54 -7.86
N ARG A 219 4.99 -18.44 -8.41
CA ARG A 219 5.13 -19.85 -8.02
C ARG A 219 3.84 -20.66 -8.17
N ARG A 220 2.94 -20.27 -9.09
CA ARG A 220 1.69 -20.98 -9.40
C ARG A 220 1.78 -21.67 -10.77
N ARG A 221 2.70 -22.64 -10.87
CA ARG A 221 2.88 -23.45 -12.10
C ARG A 221 1.62 -24.22 -12.47
N ASP A 222 0.84 -24.64 -11.47
CA ASP A 222 -0.47 -25.29 -11.66
C ASP A 222 -1.46 -24.40 -12.46
N LEU A 223 -1.44 -23.09 -12.21
CA LEU A 223 -2.29 -22.14 -12.93
C LEU A 223 -1.68 -21.73 -14.27
N LYS A 224 -0.34 -21.66 -14.35
CA LYS A 224 0.37 -21.46 -15.62
C LYS A 224 -0.01 -22.54 -16.62
N GLU A 225 0.14 -23.81 -16.25
CA GLU A 225 -0.20 -24.96 -17.11
C GLU A 225 -1.68 -24.94 -17.50
N LEU A 226 -2.56 -24.53 -16.61
CA LEU A 226 -3.99 -24.39 -16.91
C LEU A 226 -4.25 -23.29 -17.94
N VAL A 227 -3.64 -22.13 -17.78
CA VAL A 227 -3.77 -21.02 -18.72
C VAL A 227 -3.18 -21.39 -20.08
N GLU A 228 -2.02 -22.03 -20.10
CA GLU A 228 -1.41 -22.57 -21.33
C GLU A 228 -2.34 -23.58 -22.01
N LYS A 229 -2.94 -24.50 -21.26
CA LYS A 229 -3.89 -25.47 -21.80
C LYS A 229 -5.13 -24.80 -22.38
N LEU A 230 -5.74 -23.84 -21.67
CA LEU A 230 -6.91 -23.10 -22.17
C LEU A 230 -6.59 -22.24 -23.41
N ILE A 231 -5.32 -21.82 -23.56
CA ILE A 231 -4.85 -21.06 -24.71
C ILE A 231 -4.52 -21.99 -25.89
N LEU A 232 -3.94 -23.17 -25.63
CA LEU A 232 -3.48 -24.16 -26.62
C LEU A 232 -4.57 -25.15 -27.08
N GLU A 233 -5.64 -25.37 -26.32
CA GLU A 233 -6.82 -26.15 -26.76
C GLU A 233 -7.71 -25.38 -27.78
N ASN A 234 -7.14 -24.40 -28.50
CA ASN A 234 -7.73 -23.80 -29.70
C ASN A 234 -6.84 -24.04 -30.92
#